data_AF-A0A7H5ESU0-F1
#
_entry.id   AF-A0A7H5ESU0-F1
#
_cell.length_a   1.000
_cell.length_b   1.000
_cell.length_c   1.000
_cell.angle_alpha   90.00
_cell.angle_beta   90.00
_cell.angle_gamma   90.00
#
_symmetry.space_group_name_H-M   'P 1'
#
loop_
_entity.id
_entity.type
_entity.pdbx_description
1 polymer ?
#
loop_
_entity_poly.entity_id
_entity_poly.type
_entity_poly.pdbx_seq_one_letter_code
_entity_poly.pdbx_strand_id
1 'polypeptide(L)'
;MRHLLILFTLFSFSLSAQPSVENISLSDQAYQALTQNDYRRAIKLYRKVFKQEQSTTLDVMRAAAAAQGANRVEMRSDLLKYAFLTDPLEAVKVYELYPEFKGLRESNFSRQIYALMDQAFPSDILWAKSGKSTYISKDPDYRYFVSLGRELMRAGDFKMAYSYLSRASKITTQSRILLVRQAACAAVVGELEVAKNLLSKAFLLAPLKTLNLIKYGREFKPIHYDQNFQVILNDLIESYFPNFDPRVAAELDEIWEDFIRYRQTQYETSPSINHYDAYHVFLIDTTLQKQQAVLDQICLKRLRNLLDSVGYPSVELVAERYDLPIRVFMVAKPSDWEKYMDIFIAEATREEMQDLRLNYCLAEHYDHALALSGQKQVYGTVGYNIPEENHDQWVMRIWPVINKDEIEQRRAALGLDELTFRGIEAPLEKIKQEANIPPIEVMLYITLSRHFWNQGRE
;
A
#
# COMPACT_ATOMS: atom_id res chain seq x y z
N MET A 1 24.62 -29.75 -67.61
CA MET A 1 24.26 -31.18 -67.74
C MET A 1 23.04 -31.41 -66.87
N ARG A 2 21.81 -31.35 -67.40
CA ARG A 2 21.08 -32.42 -68.11
C ARG A 2 20.84 -33.69 -67.26
N HIS A 3 19.56 -33.80 -66.86
CA HIS A 3 18.73 -34.98 -66.61
C HIS A 3 19.09 -35.92 -65.43
N LEU A 4 18.12 -36.17 -64.54
CA LEU A 4 17.18 -37.27 -64.75
C LEU A 4 15.96 -37.16 -63.82
N LEU A 5 14.79 -37.01 -64.45
CA LEU A 5 13.47 -37.20 -63.86
C LEU A 5 13.27 -38.71 -63.67
N ILE A 6 12.88 -39.15 -62.47
CA ILE A 6 12.26 -40.45 -62.27
C ILE A 6 10.89 -40.21 -61.62
N LEU A 7 9.86 -40.29 -62.46
CA LEU A 7 8.46 -40.48 -62.08
C LEU A 7 8.32 -41.90 -61.53
N PHE A 8 7.87 -42.05 -60.29
CA PHE A 8 7.34 -43.30 -59.78
C PHE A 8 5.91 -43.05 -59.29
N THR A 9 4.95 -43.30 -60.18
CA THR A 9 3.55 -43.49 -59.83
C THR A 9 3.41 -44.89 -59.24
N LEU A 10 3.32 -44.98 -57.92
CA LEU A 10 2.78 -46.16 -57.24
C LEU A 10 1.41 -45.80 -56.68
N PHE A 11 0.41 -46.53 -57.17
CA PHE A 11 -0.90 -46.62 -56.56
C PHE A 11 -0.75 -47.15 -55.13
N SER A 12 -0.66 -46.24 -54.16
CA SER A 12 -0.98 -46.57 -52.77
C SER A 12 -2.50 -46.52 -52.66
N PHE A 13 -3.13 -47.68 -52.50
CA PHE A 13 -4.46 -47.72 -51.90
C PHE A 13 -4.39 -46.93 -50.60
N SER A 14 -5.13 -45.83 -50.50
CA SER A 14 -5.41 -45.19 -49.23
C SER A 14 -6.15 -46.22 -48.38
N LEU A 15 -5.41 -46.99 -47.58
CA LEU A 15 -5.99 -47.51 -46.34
C LEU A 15 -6.46 -46.27 -45.61
N SER A 16 -7.77 -46.08 -45.54
CA SER A 16 -8.40 -45.18 -44.59
C SER A 16 -7.82 -45.55 -43.23
N ALA A 17 -6.84 -44.79 -42.75
CA ALA A 17 -6.44 -44.87 -41.36
C ALA A 17 -7.74 -44.69 -40.57
N GLN A 18 -8.15 -45.74 -39.84
CA GLN A 18 -9.20 -45.58 -38.84
C GLN A 18 -8.79 -44.36 -38.01
N PRO A 19 -9.70 -43.39 -37.75
CA PRO A 19 -9.36 -42.23 -36.96
C PRO A 19 -8.67 -42.73 -35.70
N SER A 20 -7.40 -42.38 -35.52
CA SER A 20 -6.66 -42.70 -34.33
C SER A 20 -7.54 -42.25 -33.18
N VAL A 21 -7.98 -43.19 -32.34
CA VAL A 21 -8.80 -42.91 -31.16
C VAL A 21 -8.18 -41.70 -30.50
N GLU A 22 -8.89 -40.55 -30.55
CA GLU A 22 -8.39 -39.30 -30.00
C GLU A 22 -7.93 -39.61 -28.59
N ASN A 23 -6.63 -39.41 -28.32
CA ASN A 23 -6.06 -39.72 -27.03
C ASN A 23 -6.53 -38.62 -26.07
N ILE A 24 -7.76 -38.78 -25.55
CA ILE A 24 -8.40 -37.85 -24.61
C ILE A 24 -7.46 -37.72 -23.40
N SER A 25 -7.08 -36.49 -23.07
CA SER A 25 -6.17 -36.23 -21.96
C SER A 25 -6.72 -36.79 -20.64
N LEU A 26 -5.85 -37.08 -19.68
CA LEU A 26 -6.32 -37.59 -18.38
C LEU A 26 -7.16 -36.55 -17.64
N SER A 27 -6.87 -35.25 -17.83
CA SER A 27 -7.69 -34.16 -17.30
C SER A 27 -9.10 -34.16 -17.90
N ASP A 28 -9.24 -34.31 -19.21
CA ASP A 28 -10.55 -34.36 -19.86
C ASP A 28 -11.36 -35.57 -19.41
N GLN A 29 -10.73 -36.74 -19.26
CA GLN A 29 -11.39 -37.91 -18.69
C GLN A 29 -11.84 -37.67 -17.24
N ALA A 30 -11.02 -36.98 -16.43
CA ALA A 30 -11.35 -36.63 -15.05
C ALA A 30 -12.54 -35.65 -14.99
N TYR A 31 -12.56 -34.66 -15.88
CA TYR A 31 -13.64 -33.69 -16.02
C TYR A 31 -14.94 -34.35 -16.49
N GLN A 32 -14.90 -35.24 -17.48
CA GLN A 32 -16.06 -36.02 -17.90
C GLN A 32 -16.65 -36.81 -16.73
N ALA A 33 -15.81 -37.50 -15.96
CA ALA A 33 -16.27 -38.22 -14.77
C ALA A 33 -16.91 -37.28 -13.72
N LEU A 34 -16.35 -36.08 -13.52
CA LEU A 34 -16.92 -35.06 -12.63
C LEU A 34 -18.32 -34.62 -13.10
N THR A 35 -18.48 -34.27 -14.39
CA THR A 35 -19.77 -33.83 -14.95
C THR A 35 -20.84 -34.93 -14.97
N GLN A 36 -20.43 -36.20 -14.98
CA GLN A 36 -21.31 -37.36 -14.84
C GLN A 36 -21.64 -37.70 -13.37
N ASN A 37 -21.19 -36.88 -12.41
CA ASN A 37 -21.31 -37.11 -10.97
C ASN A 37 -20.60 -38.40 -10.47
N ASP A 38 -19.66 -38.97 -11.25
CA ASP A 38 -18.79 -40.08 -10.83
C ASP A 38 -17.57 -39.53 -10.09
N TYR A 39 -17.86 -38.96 -8.90
CA TYR A 39 -16.87 -38.21 -8.12
C TYR A 39 -15.67 -39.07 -7.69
N ARG A 40 -15.89 -40.36 -7.39
CA ARG A 40 -14.80 -41.27 -6.99
C ARG A 40 -13.84 -41.53 -8.13
N ARG A 41 -14.36 -41.76 -9.34
CA ARG A 41 -13.54 -41.91 -10.54
C ARG A 41 -12.83 -40.62 -10.90
N ALA A 42 -13.52 -39.48 -10.83
CA ALA A 42 -12.93 -38.16 -11.08
C ALA A 42 -11.72 -37.91 -10.17
N ILE A 43 -11.86 -38.14 -8.86
CA ILE A 43 -10.74 -38.03 -7.90
C ILE A 43 -9.56 -38.94 -8.27
N LYS A 44 -9.84 -40.20 -8.64
CA LYS A 44 -8.78 -41.15 -9.04
C LYS A 44 -8.05 -40.68 -10.30
N LEU A 45 -8.75 -40.09 -11.26
CA LEU A 45 -8.17 -39.57 -12.49
C LEU A 45 -7.36 -38.29 -12.23
N TYR A 46 -7.87 -37.31 -11.47
CA TYR A 46 -7.08 -36.13 -11.10
C TYR A 46 -5.80 -36.48 -10.33
N ARG A 47 -5.83 -37.50 -9.46
CA ARG A 47 -4.60 -37.99 -8.81
C ARG A 47 -3.56 -38.53 -9.79
N LYS A 48 -3.97 -39.04 -10.96
CA LYS A 48 -3.04 -39.44 -12.02
C LYS A 48 -2.54 -38.22 -12.79
N VAL A 49 -3.43 -37.27 -13.11
CA VAL A 49 -3.07 -35.98 -13.71
C VAL A 49 -1.95 -35.33 -12.90
N PHE A 50 -2.13 -35.16 -11.59
CA PHE A 50 -1.12 -34.53 -10.71
C PHE A 50 0.23 -35.27 -10.63
N LYS A 51 0.32 -36.52 -11.09
CA LYS A 51 1.57 -37.29 -11.13
C LYS A 51 2.26 -37.27 -12.49
N GLN A 52 1.50 -37.05 -13.55
CA GLN A 52 1.94 -37.27 -14.94
C GLN A 52 2.00 -35.98 -15.74
N GLU A 53 1.20 -35.00 -15.35
CA GLU A 53 1.01 -33.72 -16.03
C GLU A 53 1.23 -32.58 -15.02
N GLN A 54 1.58 -31.40 -15.54
CA GLN A 54 1.60 -30.20 -14.71
C GLN A 54 0.15 -29.82 -14.36
N SER A 55 -0.19 -29.90 -13.08
CA SER A 55 -1.54 -29.57 -12.61
C SER A 55 -1.83 -28.09 -12.78
N THR A 56 -2.95 -27.76 -13.42
CA THR A 56 -3.45 -26.38 -13.44
C THR A 56 -4.29 -26.08 -12.20
N THR A 57 -4.47 -24.79 -11.88
CA THR A 57 -5.39 -24.37 -10.82
C THR A 57 -6.82 -24.89 -11.08
N LEU A 58 -7.24 -24.95 -12.34
CA LEU A 58 -8.51 -25.52 -12.74
C LEU A 58 -8.64 -27.01 -12.36
N ASP A 59 -7.60 -27.82 -12.62
CA ASP A 59 -7.59 -29.24 -12.25
C ASP A 59 -7.68 -29.44 -10.73
N VAL A 60 -6.95 -28.63 -9.96
CA VAL A 60 -6.99 -28.66 -8.50
C VAL A 60 -8.38 -28.30 -7.98
N MET A 61 -8.99 -27.24 -8.50
CA MET A 61 -10.33 -26.80 -8.11
C MET A 61 -11.40 -27.84 -8.49
N ARG A 62 -11.30 -28.46 -9.67
CA ARG A 62 -12.20 -29.55 -10.09
C ARG A 62 -12.03 -30.80 -9.24
N ALA A 63 -10.81 -31.14 -8.85
CA ALA A 63 -10.55 -32.23 -7.90
C ALA A 63 -11.15 -31.92 -6.51
N ALA A 64 -11.09 -30.66 -6.06
CA ALA A 64 -11.74 -30.23 -4.82
C ALA A 64 -13.28 -30.33 -4.93
N ALA A 65 -13.87 -29.95 -6.06
CA ALA A 65 -15.30 -30.11 -6.33
C ALA A 65 -15.70 -31.60 -6.35
N ALA A 66 -14.89 -32.47 -6.95
CA ALA A 66 -15.12 -33.91 -6.89
C ALA A 66 -15.04 -34.44 -5.44
N ALA A 67 -14.06 -33.97 -4.65
CA ALA A 67 -13.97 -34.30 -3.23
C ALA A 67 -15.20 -33.85 -2.43
N GLN A 68 -15.76 -32.67 -2.74
CA GLN A 68 -17.03 -32.18 -2.20
C GLN A 68 -18.19 -33.13 -2.55
N GLY A 69 -18.36 -33.49 -3.82
CA GLY A 69 -19.42 -34.43 -4.26
C GLY A 69 -19.28 -35.83 -3.65
N ALA A 70 -18.06 -36.26 -3.36
CA ALA A 70 -17.76 -37.54 -2.71
C ALA A 70 -17.77 -37.49 -1.16
N ASN A 71 -18.14 -36.36 -0.54
CA ASN A 71 -18.10 -36.13 0.91
C ASN A 71 -16.71 -36.37 1.55
N ARG A 72 -15.62 -36.07 0.83
CA ARG A 72 -14.23 -36.17 1.30
C ARG A 72 -13.76 -34.81 1.84
N VAL A 73 -14.24 -34.46 3.04
CA VAL A 73 -14.07 -33.12 3.65
C VAL A 73 -12.61 -32.69 3.78
N GLU A 74 -11.74 -33.56 4.30
CA GLU A 74 -10.31 -33.29 4.50
C GLU A 74 -9.61 -33.04 3.15
N MET A 75 -9.78 -33.96 2.20
CA MET A 75 -9.22 -33.83 0.85
C MET A 75 -9.68 -32.57 0.13
N ARG A 76 -10.98 -32.21 0.25
CA ARG A 76 -11.50 -30.94 -0.28
C ARG A 76 -10.76 -29.75 0.34
N SER A 77 -10.62 -29.74 1.66
CA SER A 77 -9.92 -28.66 2.38
C SER A 77 -8.47 -28.54 1.92
N ASP A 78 -7.74 -29.64 1.81
CA ASP A 78 -6.32 -29.61 1.42
C ASP A 78 -6.13 -29.13 -0.02
N LEU A 79 -6.98 -29.58 -0.94
CA LEU A 79 -6.95 -29.13 -2.33
C LEU A 79 -7.28 -27.64 -2.48
N LEU A 80 -8.29 -27.15 -1.75
CA LEU A 80 -8.61 -25.72 -1.74
C LEU A 80 -7.47 -24.90 -1.14
N LYS A 81 -6.89 -25.32 -0.01
CA LYS A 81 -5.71 -24.66 0.58
C LYS A 81 -4.55 -24.61 -0.41
N TYR A 82 -4.29 -25.73 -1.11
CA TYR A 82 -3.24 -25.79 -2.11
C TYR A 82 -3.49 -24.84 -3.30
N ALA A 83 -4.72 -24.76 -3.80
CA ALA A 83 -5.09 -23.83 -4.86
C ALA A 83 -4.85 -22.37 -4.43
N PHE A 84 -5.31 -21.99 -3.23
CA PHE A 84 -5.16 -20.63 -2.71
C PHE A 84 -3.73 -20.29 -2.28
N LEU A 85 -2.92 -21.28 -1.92
CA LEU A 85 -1.50 -21.10 -1.65
C LEU A 85 -0.71 -20.83 -2.94
N THR A 86 -1.13 -21.44 -4.05
CA THR A 86 -0.39 -21.39 -5.33
C THR A 86 -0.78 -20.16 -6.15
N ASP A 87 -2.07 -19.97 -6.41
CA ASP A 87 -2.60 -18.84 -7.16
C ASP A 87 -4.03 -18.52 -6.68
N PRO A 88 -4.16 -17.70 -5.62
CA PRO A 88 -5.46 -17.42 -5.02
C PRO A 88 -6.40 -16.64 -5.96
N LEU A 89 -5.86 -15.80 -6.85
CA LEU A 89 -6.69 -15.03 -7.78
C LEU A 89 -7.24 -15.95 -8.87
N GLU A 90 -6.40 -16.81 -9.45
CA GLU A 90 -6.85 -17.77 -10.45
C GLU A 90 -7.81 -18.80 -9.87
N ALA A 91 -7.60 -19.24 -8.62
CA ALA A 91 -8.52 -20.15 -7.93
C ALA A 91 -9.93 -19.56 -7.84
N VAL A 92 -10.03 -18.26 -7.51
CA VAL A 92 -11.31 -17.55 -7.46
C VAL A 92 -11.90 -17.37 -8.86
N LYS A 93 -11.10 -16.99 -9.86
CA LYS A 93 -11.57 -16.87 -11.25
C LYS A 93 -12.15 -18.19 -11.77
N VAL A 94 -11.46 -19.30 -11.51
CA VAL A 94 -11.93 -20.65 -11.85
C VAL A 94 -13.28 -20.92 -11.20
N TYR A 95 -13.38 -20.70 -9.89
CA TYR A 95 -14.62 -20.93 -9.14
C TYR A 95 -15.81 -20.11 -9.68
N GLU A 96 -15.55 -18.89 -10.12
CA GLU A 96 -16.60 -17.95 -10.52
C GLU A 96 -17.00 -18.08 -11.99
N LEU A 97 -16.05 -18.38 -12.88
CA LEU A 97 -16.28 -18.43 -14.32
C LEU A 97 -16.73 -19.79 -14.85
N TYR A 98 -16.32 -20.88 -14.21
CA TYR A 98 -16.56 -22.21 -14.75
C TYR A 98 -17.93 -22.77 -14.31
N PRO A 99 -18.76 -23.27 -15.26
CA PRO A 99 -20.14 -23.63 -14.99
C PRO A 99 -20.30 -24.76 -13.97
N GLU A 100 -19.33 -25.68 -13.90
CA GLU A 100 -19.33 -26.80 -12.94
C GLU A 100 -19.35 -26.35 -11.47
N PHE A 101 -18.91 -25.13 -11.16
CA PHE A 101 -18.91 -24.61 -9.79
C PHE A 101 -20.20 -23.88 -9.41
N LYS A 102 -21.09 -23.60 -10.38
CA LYS A 102 -22.33 -22.84 -10.13
C LYS A 102 -23.21 -23.50 -9.06
N GLY A 103 -23.31 -24.83 -9.07
CA GLY A 103 -24.07 -25.60 -8.07
C GLY A 103 -23.45 -25.61 -6.67
N LEU A 104 -22.20 -25.14 -6.51
CA LEU A 104 -21.48 -25.17 -5.24
C LEU A 104 -21.53 -23.84 -4.47
N ARG A 105 -22.16 -22.79 -5.03
CA ARG A 105 -22.23 -21.44 -4.45
C ARG A 105 -22.99 -21.34 -3.13
N GLU A 106 -23.97 -22.20 -2.93
CA GLU A 106 -24.76 -22.26 -1.69
C GLU A 106 -24.29 -23.35 -0.72
N SER A 107 -23.10 -23.93 -0.95
CA SER A 107 -22.62 -25.10 -0.20
C SER A 107 -21.50 -24.76 0.79
N ASN A 108 -21.07 -25.73 1.60
CA ASN A 108 -19.87 -25.56 2.43
C ASN A 108 -18.59 -25.31 1.61
N PHE A 109 -18.61 -25.59 0.30
CA PHE A 109 -17.51 -25.28 -0.61
C PHE A 109 -17.28 -23.77 -0.73
N SER A 110 -18.34 -22.98 -0.93
CA SER A 110 -18.25 -21.53 -1.06
C SER A 110 -17.79 -20.87 0.24
N ARG A 111 -18.30 -21.32 1.39
CA ARG A 111 -17.87 -20.85 2.71
C ARG A 111 -16.37 -21.04 2.93
N GLN A 112 -15.81 -22.18 2.50
CA GLN A 112 -14.36 -22.42 2.59
C GLN A 112 -13.58 -21.53 1.63
N ILE A 113 -14.08 -21.32 0.42
CA ILE A 113 -13.48 -20.38 -0.54
C ILE A 113 -13.44 -18.96 0.04
N TYR A 114 -14.54 -18.48 0.62
CA TYR A 114 -14.58 -17.15 1.24
C TYR A 114 -13.60 -17.03 2.40
N ALA A 115 -13.50 -18.06 3.25
CA ALA A 115 -12.54 -18.07 4.35
C ALA A 115 -11.07 -18.07 3.88
N LEU A 116 -10.74 -18.87 2.86
CA LEU A 116 -9.39 -18.90 2.28
C LEU A 116 -9.05 -17.60 1.55
N MET A 117 -10.05 -16.95 0.97
CA MET A 117 -9.91 -15.67 0.30
C MET A 117 -9.65 -14.53 1.29
N ASP A 118 -10.39 -14.50 2.41
CA ASP A 118 -10.13 -13.58 3.53
C ASP A 118 -8.70 -13.78 4.10
N GLN A 119 -8.17 -15.01 4.07
CA GLN A 119 -6.80 -15.33 4.50
C GLN A 119 -5.74 -14.93 3.47
N ALA A 120 -5.98 -15.20 2.19
CA ALA A 120 -5.04 -14.90 1.11
C ALA A 120 -4.94 -13.40 0.81
N PHE A 121 -6.04 -12.67 1.01
CA PHE A 121 -6.13 -11.24 0.72
C PHE A 121 -6.64 -10.49 1.96
N PRO A 122 -5.84 -10.37 3.03
CA PRO A 122 -6.22 -9.56 4.16
C PRO A 122 -6.56 -8.13 3.70
N SER A 123 -7.50 -7.49 4.38
CA SER A 123 -7.90 -6.12 4.04
C SER A 123 -6.70 -5.18 4.19
N ASP A 124 -6.36 -4.42 3.15
CA ASP A 124 -5.26 -3.44 3.16
C ASP A 124 -5.73 -2.13 3.78
N ILE A 125 -6.45 -2.18 4.91
CA ILE A 125 -6.61 -0.95 5.68
C ILE A 125 -5.25 -0.74 6.35
N LEU A 126 -4.32 -0.17 5.57
CA LEU A 126 -2.98 0.30 5.95
C LEU A 126 -2.99 1.20 7.21
N TRP A 127 -4.17 1.66 7.61
CA TRP A 127 -4.41 2.53 8.76
C TRP A 127 -4.79 1.79 10.05
N ALA A 128 -5.12 0.49 10.00
CA ALA A 128 -5.47 -0.26 11.20
C ALA A 128 -4.20 -0.82 11.87
N LYS A 129 -3.46 0.03 12.60
CA LYS A 129 -2.39 -0.38 13.53
C LYS A 129 -2.82 -1.47 14.52
N SER A 130 -4.11 -1.77 14.63
CA SER A 130 -4.70 -2.74 15.57
C SER A 130 -5.04 -4.12 14.99
N GLY A 131 -4.64 -4.44 13.75
CA GLY A 131 -4.91 -5.75 13.15
C GLY A 131 -6.39 -6.09 12.93
N LYS A 132 -7.29 -5.12 13.11
CA LYS A 132 -8.73 -5.27 12.85
C LYS A 132 -9.06 -4.65 11.50
N SER A 133 -9.41 -5.50 10.53
CA SER A 133 -10.04 -5.05 9.29
C SER A 133 -11.32 -4.27 9.63
N THR A 134 -11.34 -2.96 9.41
CA THR A 134 -12.54 -2.11 9.57
C THR A 134 -13.28 -1.99 8.24
N TYR A 135 -13.72 -3.12 7.69
CA TYR A 135 -14.77 -3.07 6.68
C TYR A 135 -15.98 -2.36 7.28
N ILE A 136 -16.62 -1.47 6.51
CA ILE A 136 -17.82 -0.77 6.97
C ILE A 136 -18.98 -1.74 7.25
N SER A 137 -18.97 -2.91 6.60
CA SER A 137 -19.93 -3.99 6.82
C SER A 137 -19.23 -5.25 7.31
N LYS A 138 -19.87 -5.95 8.25
CA LYS A 138 -19.46 -7.28 8.72
C LYS A 138 -19.98 -8.42 7.84
N ASP A 139 -20.77 -8.09 6.82
CA ASP A 139 -21.32 -9.06 5.88
C ASP A 139 -20.18 -9.77 5.12
N PRO A 140 -20.12 -11.12 5.16
CA PRO A 140 -19.04 -11.87 4.52
C PRO A 140 -19.02 -11.70 3.00
N ASP A 141 -20.17 -11.57 2.35
CA ASP A 141 -20.26 -11.37 0.89
C ASP A 141 -19.73 -9.99 0.52
N TYR A 142 -20.00 -8.97 1.34
CA TYR A 142 -19.42 -7.64 1.15
C TYR A 142 -17.89 -7.69 1.19
N ARG A 143 -17.31 -8.33 2.21
CA ARG A 143 -15.84 -8.43 2.34
C ARG A 143 -15.25 -9.19 1.15
N TYR A 144 -15.85 -10.32 0.79
CA TYR A 144 -15.46 -11.12 -0.34
C TYR A 144 -15.48 -10.31 -1.65
N PHE A 145 -16.59 -9.64 -1.97
CA PHE A 145 -16.71 -8.86 -3.19
C PHE A 145 -15.76 -7.66 -3.26
N VAL A 146 -15.52 -6.96 -2.13
CA VAL A 146 -14.60 -5.82 -2.08
C VAL A 146 -13.14 -6.27 -2.22
N SER A 147 -12.74 -7.32 -1.51
CA SER A 147 -11.39 -7.89 -1.62
C SER A 147 -11.12 -8.36 -3.04
N LEU A 148 -12.06 -9.08 -3.64
CA LEU A 148 -11.88 -9.64 -4.98
C LEU A 148 -11.83 -8.55 -6.03
N GLY A 149 -12.74 -7.57 -5.93
CA GLY A 149 -12.74 -6.41 -6.80
C GLY A 149 -11.39 -5.68 -6.77
N ARG A 150 -10.79 -5.51 -5.58
CA ARG A 150 -9.46 -4.90 -5.44
C ARG A 150 -8.36 -5.70 -6.14
N GLU A 151 -8.29 -7.02 -5.93
CA GLU A 151 -7.25 -7.84 -6.56
C GLU A 151 -7.41 -7.92 -8.08
N LEU A 152 -8.66 -7.99 -8.57
CA LEU A 152 -8.95 -7.93 -9.99
C LEU A 152 -8.52 -6.58 -10.60
N MET A 153 -8.74 -5.45 -9.90
CA MET A 153 -8.22 -4.15 -10.33
C MET A 153 -6.69 -4.14 -10.44
N ARG A 154 -5.98 -4.69 -9.43
CA ARG A 154 -4.51 -4.80 -9.46
C ARG A 154 -4.01 -5.65 -10.64
N ALA A 155 -4.76 -6.68 -10.98
CA ALA A 155 -4.49 -7.52 -12.15
C ALA A 155 -4.95 -6.92 -13.50
N GLY A 156 -5.58 -5.74 -13.49
CA GLY A 156 -6.11 -5.08 -14.69
C GLY A 156 -7.43 -5.66 -15.24
N ASP A 157 -8.08 -6.58 -14.53
CA ASP A 157 -9.37 -7.18 -14.91
C ASP A 157 -10.54 -6.30 -14.44
N PHE A 158 -10.62 -5.10 -14.99
CA PHE A 158 -11.59 -4.07 -14.59
C PHE A 158 -13.05 -4.47 -14.83
N LYS A 159 -13.32 -5.27 -15.87
CA LYS A 159 -14.68 -5.75 -16.16
C LYS A 159 -15.18 -6.68 -15.07
N MET A 160 -14.37 -7.64 -14.66
CA MET A 160 -14.73 -8.54 -13.58
C MET A 160 -14.76 -7.80 -12.24
N ALA A 161 -13.78 -6.93 -11.98
CA ALA A 161 -13.77 -6.09 -10.78
C ALA A 161 -15.05 -5.26 -10.65
N TYR A 162 -15.50 -4.61 -11.73
CA TYR A 162 -16.74 -3.84 -11.75
C TYR A 162 -17.96 -4.68 -11.36
N SER A 163 -18.04 -5.93 -11.83
CA SER A 163 -19.13 -6.84 -11.49
C SER A 163 -19.19 -7.16 -9.99
N TYR A 164 -18.04 -7.45 -9.35
CA TYR A 164 -17.98 -7.72 -7.91
C TYR A 164 -18.26 -6.47 -7.08
N LEU A 165 -17.63 -5.35 -7.41
CA LEU A 165 -17.84 -4.09 -6.70
C LEU A 165 -19.31 -3.64 -6.82
N SER A 166 -19.96 -3.87 -7.95
CA SER A 166 -21.40 -3.61 -8.11
C SER A 166 -22.27 -4.50 -7.24
N ARG A 167 -21.86 -5.76 -6.97
CA ARG A 167 -22.54 -6.62 -5.99
C ARG A 167 -22.32 -6.12 -4.56
N ALA A 168 -21.10 -5.71 -4.21
CA ALA A 168 -20.81 -5.11 -2.91
C ALA A 168 -21.65 -3.84 -2.66
N SER A 169 -21.84 -3.00 -3.68
CA SER A 169 -22.64 -1.76 -3.60
C SER A 169 -24.14 -1.99 -3.38
N LYS A 170 -24.65 -3.20 -3.67
CA LYS A 170 -26.02 -3.59 -3.30
C LYS A 170 -26.17 -3.85 -1.80
N ILE A 171 -25.07 -4.19 -1.10
CA ILE A 171 -25.06 -4.42 0.34
C ILE A 171 -24.88 -3.08 1.07
N THR A 172 -23.94 -2.23 0.63
CA THR A 172 -23.74 -0.89 1.20
C THR A 172 -23.13 0.08 0.20
N THR A 173 -23.59 1.34 0.25
CA THR A 173 -23.09 2.46 -0.56
C THR A 173 -22.37 3.51 0.28
N GLN A 174 -22.21 3.27 1.59
CA GLN A 174 -21.58 4.23 2.51
C GLN A 174 -20.05 4.16 2.49
N SER A 175 -19.47 3.15 1.85
CA SER A 175 -18.03 2.98 1.75
C SER A 175 -17.45 3.86 0.64
N ARG A 176 -16.76 4.94 1.03
CA ARG A 176 -15.99 5.79 0.10
C ARG A 176 -15.05 4.97 -0.77
N ILE A 177 -14.28 4.06 -0.18
CA ILE A 177 -13.30 3.23 -0.90
C ILE A 177 -13.98 2.37 -1.97
N LEU A 178 -15.14 1.77 -1.64
CA LEU A 178 -15.93 1.01 -2.61
C LEU A 178 -16.41 1.89 -3.76
N LEU A 179 -16.97 3.07 -3.45
CA LEU A 179 -17.45 4.01 -4.47
C LEU A 179 -16.33 4.40 -5.45
N VAL A 180 -15.13 4.72 -4.95
CA VAL A 180 -13.98 5.10 -5.79
C VAL A 180 -13.53 3.91 -6.66
N ARG A 181 -13.37 2.71 -6.08
CA ARG A 181 -12.98 1.52 -6.83
C ARG A 181 -13.99 1.16 -7.91
N GLN A 182 -15.28 1.22 -7.58
CA GLN A 182 -16.34 0.93 -8.54
C GLN A 182 -16.40 1.98 -9.64
N ALA A 183 -16.23 3.27 -9.31
CA ALA A 183 -16.18 4.36 -10.28
C ALA A 183 -15.03 4.20 -11.28
N ALA A 184 -13.84 3.85 -10.76
CA ALA A 184 -12.67 3.54 -11.58
C ALA A 184 -12.96 2.41 -12.57
N CYS A 185 -13.49 1.27 -12.09
CA CYS A 185 -13.82 0.16 -12.98
C CYS A 185 -14.93 0.53 -13.98
N ALA A 186 -15.95 1.28 -13.55
CA ALA A 186 -17.04 1.77 -14.39
C ALA A 186 -16.52 2.62 -15.56
N ALA A 187 -15.57 3.52 -15.31
CA ALA A 187 -14.98 4.37 -16.34
C ALA A 187 -14.24 3.54 -17.41
N VAL A 188 -13.42 2.57 -16.98
CA VAL A 188 -12.66 1.69 -17.89
C VAL A 188 -13.58 0.83 -18.75
N VAL A 189 -14.73 0.38 -18.23
CA VAL A 189 -15.71 -0.40 -19.02
C VAL A 189 -16.67 0.45 -19.84
N GLY A 190 -16.51 1.78 -19.84
CA GLY A 190 -17.32 2.71 -20.65
C GLY A 190 -18.64 3.17 -20.02
N GLU A 191 -18.88 2.86 -18.74
CA GLU A 191 -20.08 3.27 -17.99
C GLU A 191 -19.88 4.66 -17.36
N LEU A 192 -19.65 5.68 -18.20
CA LEU A 192 -19.12 6.99 -17.79
C LEU A 192 -20.04 7.74 -16.81
N GLU A 193 -21.36 7.74 -17.05
CA GLU A 193 -22.32 8.38 -16.14
C GLU A 193 -22.38 7.70 -14.77
N VAL A 194 -22.25 6.38 -14.74
CA VAL A 194 -22.18 5.63 -13.48
C VAL A 194 -20.89 5.98 -12.74
N ALA A 195 -19.76 6.01 -13.45
CA ALA A 195 -18.47 6.39 -12.90
C ALA A 195 -18.51 7.80 -12.29
N LYS A 196 -19.01 8.80 -13.04
CA LYS A 196 -19.15 10.18 -12.58
C LYS A 196 -20.03 10.30 -11.34
N ASN A 197 -21.17 9.62 -11.31
CA ASN A 197 -22.08 9.63 -10.16
C ASN A 197 -21.46 8.97 -8.91
N LEU A 198 -20.79 7.83 -9.07
CA LEU A 198 -20.13 7.15 -7.96
C LEU A 198 -18.96 7.97 -7.42
N LEU A 199 -18.14 8.54 -8.30
CA LEU A 199 -16.99 9.33 -7.90
C LEU A 199 -17.40 10.64 -7.23
N SER A 200 -18.42 11.32 -7.77
CA SER A 200 -19.05 12.50 -7.13
C SER A 200 -19.48 12.19 -5.69
N LYS A 201 -20.13 11.05 -5.45
CA LYS A 201 -20.52 10.64 -4.09
C LYS A 201 -19.31 10.41 -3.18
N ALA A 202 -18.23 9.83 -3.69
CA ALA A 202 -17.01 9.65 -2.91
C ALA A 202 -16.38 11.00 -2.52
N PHE A 203 -16.34 11.95 -3.46
CA PHE A 203 -15.89 13.32 -3.20
C PHE A 203 -16.79 14.03 -2.17
N LEU A 204 -18.11 13.91 -2.26
CA LEU A 204 -19.03 14.46 -1.25
C LEU A 204 -18.77 13.92 0.17
N LEU A 205 -18.33 12.65 0.31
CA LEU A 205 -18.04 12.06 1.60
C LEU A 205 -16.72 12.55 2.22
N ALA A 206 -15.66 12.64 1.40
CA ALA A 206 -14.36 13.14 1.82
C ALA A 206 -13.50 13.46 0.57
N PRO A 207 -13.49 14.71 0.07
CA PRO A 207 -12.81 15.06 -1.17
C PRO A 207 -11.32 14.70 -1.13
N LEU A 208 -10.61 15.20 -0.11
CA LEU A 208 -9.17 14.99 0.06
C LEU A 208 -8.82 13.51 0.14
N LYS A 209 -9.46 12.78 1.06
CA LYS A 209 -9.17 11.35 1.24
C LYS A 209 -9.57 10.49 0.04
N THR A 210 -10.46 10.99 -0.83
CA THR A 210 -10.80 10.36 -2.12
C THR A 210 -9.68 10.58 -3.12
N LEU A 211 -9.23 11.84 -3.31
CA LEU A 211 -8.13 12.16 -4.21
C LEU A 211 -6.86 11.41 -3.84
N ASN A 212 -6.52 11.34 -2.55
CA ASN A 212 -5.34 10.64 -2.05
C ASN A 212 -5.38 9.14 -2.39
N LEU A 213 -6.54 8.51 -2.17
CA LEU A 213 -6.74 7.10 -2.50
C LEU A 213 -6.51 6.83 -3.99
N ILE A 214 -7.01 7.72 -4.86
CA ILE A 214 -6.85 7.59 -6.31
C ILE A 214 -5.40 7.79 -6.72
N LYS A 215 -4.74 8.86 -6.24
CA LYS A 215 -3.36 9.19 -6.62
C LYS A 215 -2.34 8.15 -6.13
N TYR A 216 -2.50 7.64 -4.92
CA TYR A 216 -1.44 6.86 -4.25
C TYR A 216 -1.84 5.42 -3.94
N GLY A 217 -3.13 5.06 -4.05
CA GLY A 217 -3.58 3.69 -3.88
C GLY A 217 -2.97 2.80 -4.96
N ARG A 218 -2.23 1.76 -4.55
CA ARG A 218 -1.55 0.83 -5.47
C ARG A 218 -2.51 0.22 -6.48
N GLU A 219 -3.76 -0.05 -6.08
CA GLU A 219 -4.80 -0.59 -6.97
C GLU A 219 -5.25 0.38 -8.09
N PHE A 220 -4.95 1.67 -7.99
CA PHE A 220 -5.29 2.68 -9.00
C PHE A 220 -4.15 2.95 -9.99
N LYS A 221 -2.94 2.40 -9.77
CA LYS A 221 -1.82 2.56 -10.70
C LYS A 221 -2.17 2.18 -12.15
N PRO A 222 -2.92 1.09 -12.43
CA PRO A 222 -3.24 0.74 -13.81
C PRO A 222 -4.29 1.68 -14.45
N ILE A 223 -5.08 2.44 -13.66
CA ILE A 223 -6.10 3.36 -14.18
C ILE A 223 -5.60 4.80 -14.36
N HIS A 224 -4.41 5.15 -13.86
CA HIS A 224 -3.86 6.51 -14.05
C HIS A 224 -3.70 6.90 -15.52
N TYR A 225 -3.64 5.92 -16.43
CA TYR A 225 -3.54 6.13 -17.87
C TYR A 225 -4.87 6.02 -18.62
N ASP A 226 -5.98 5.71 -17.93
CA ASP A 226 -7.29 5.60 -18.56
C ASP A 226 -7.89 6.99 -18.82
N GLN A 227 -8.02 7.36 -20.10
CA GLN A 227 -8.44 8.71 -20.50
C GLN A 227 -9.85 9.05 -19.99
N ASN A 228 -10.78 8.10 -19.99
CA ASN A 228 -12.16 8.33 -19.55
C ASN A 228 -12.20 8.66 -18.06
N PHE A 229 -11.48 7.88 -17.25
CA PHE A 229 -11.38 8.11 -15.82
C PHE A 229 -10.70 9.45 -15.51
N GLN A 230 -9.62 9.80 -16.24
CA GLN A 230 -8.92 11.08 -16.03
C GLN A 230 -9.80 12.29 -16.35
N VAL A 231 -10.63 12.25 -17.40
CA VAL A 231 -11.57 13.35 -17.70
C VAL A 231 -12.55 13.53 -16.53
N ILE A 232 -13.19 12.45 -16.07
CA ILE A 232 -14.13 12.52 -14.95
C ILE A 232 -13.44 13.00 -13.67
N LEU A 233 -12.22 12.53 -13.40
CA LEU A 233 -11.45 12.92 -12.22
C LEU A 233 -11.08 14.40 -12.26
N ASN A 234 -10.62 14.92 -13.39
CA ASN A 234 -10.23 16.32 -13.54
C ASN A 234 -11.44 17.26 -13.35
N ASP A 235 -12.59 16.94 -13.96
CA ASP A 235 -13.84 17.69 -13.74
C ASP A 235 -14.19 17.82 -12.25
N LEU A 236 -14.00 16.74 -11.49
CA LEU A 236 -14.27 16.71 -10.05
C LEU A 236 -13.19 17.42 -9.24
N ILE A 237 -11.92 17.33 -9.62
CA ILE A 237 -10.85 18.10 -8.99
C ILE A 237 -11.14 19.59 -9.12
N GLU A 238 -11.46 20.08 -10.32
CA GLU A 238 -11.81 21.49 -10.54
C GLU A 238 -13.03 21.92 -9.72
N SER A 239 -14.03 21.05 -9.59
CA SER A 239 -15.26 21.36 -8.86
C SER A 239 -15.08 21.40 -7.33
N TYR A 240 -14.30 20.47 -6.76
CA TYR A 240 -14.12 20.34 -5.31
C TYR A 240 -12.89 21.07 -4.78
N PHE A 241 -11.95 21.40 -5.65
CA PHE A 241 -10.69 22.06 -5.32
C PHE A 241 -10.44 23.23 -6.28
N PRO A 242 -11.22 24.33 -6.17
CA PRO A 242 -11.14 25.46 -7.11
C PRO A 242 -9.77 26.16 -7.13
N ASN A 243 -8.92 25.93 -6.12
CA ASN A 243 -7.57 26.46 -6.02
C ASN A 243 -6.48 25.42 -6.36
N PHE A 244 -6.85 24.28 -6.95
CA PHE A 244 -5.90 23.25 -7.34
C PHE A 244 -5.04 23.73 -8.52
N ASP A 245 -3.74 23.95 -8.29
CA ASP A 245 -2.77 24.19 -9.36
C ASP A 245 -2.06 22.87 -9.74
N PRO A 246 -2.32 22.29 -10.93
CA PRO A 246 -1.70 21.04 -11.37
C PRO A 246 -0.17 21.14 -11.48
N ARG A 247 0.38 22.34 -11.71
CA ARG A 247 1.84 22.56 -11.79
C ARG A 247 2.48 22.48 -10.41
N VAL A 248 1.83 23.07 -9.40
CA VAL A 248 2.29 22.98 -8.01
C VAL A 248 2.20 21.53 -7.53
N ALA A 249 1.12 20.82 -7.86
CA ALA A 249 0.99 19.39 -7.55
C ALA A 249 2.10 18.55 -8.20
N ALA A 250 2.38 18.76 -9.50
CA ALA A 250 3.45 18.05 -10.20
C ALA A 250 4.84 18.35 -9.60
N GLU A 251 5.13 19.60 -9.24
CA GLU A 251 6.38 19.98 -8.58
C GLU A 251 6.54 19.27 -7.23
N LEU A 252 5.46 19.14 -6.45
CA LEU A 252 5.47 18.39 -5.19
C LEU A 252 5.64 16.88 -5.39
N ASP A 253 5.06 16.33 -6.46
CA ASP A 253 5.26 14.93 -6.85
C ASP A 253 6.74 14.65 -7.17
N GLU A 254 7.39 15.52 -7.93
CA GLU A 254 8.82 15.39 -8.23
C GLU A 254 9.71 15.61 -7.00
N ILE A 255 9.41 16.61 -6.16
CA ILE A 255 10.12 16.83 -4.89
C ILE A 255 10.02 15.58 -4.02
N TRP A 256 8.82 14.98 -3.95
CA TRP A 256 8.60 13.75 -3.22
C TRP A 256 9.48 12.62 -3.77
N GLU A 257 9.36 12.31 -5.06
CA GLU A 257 10.12 11.23 -5.70
C GLU A 257 11.62 11.35 -5.47
N ASP A 258 12.20 12.55 -5.59
CA ASP A 258 13.62 12.79 -5.29
C ASP A 258 13.91 12.66 -3.78
N PHE A 259 13.02 13.13 -2.91
CA PHE A 259 13.16 13.03 -1.45
C PHE A 259 13.14 11.57 -0.97
N ILE A 260 12.34 10.69 -1.58
CA ILE A 260 12.23 9.29 -1.16
C ILE A 260 13.13 8.32 -1.93
N ARG A 261 13.77 8.75 -3.03
CA ARG A 261 14.47 7.86 -3.99
C ARG A 261 15.38 6.84 -3.33
N TYR A 262 16.40 7.28 -2.57
CA TYR A 262 17.35 6.33 -1.96
C TYR A 262 16.86 5.79 -0.62
N ARG A 263 16.02 6.55 0.09
CA ARG A 263 15.36 6.10 1.34
C ARG A 263 14.51 4.83 1.09
N GLN A 264 13.84 4.76 -0.05
CA GLN A 264 13.09 3.58 -0.46
C GLN A 264 13.98 2.39 -0.83
N THR A 265 15.10 2.61 -1.52
CA THR A 265 16.03 1.52 -1.86
C THR A 265 16.52 0.79 -0.62
N GLN A 266 16.86 1.52 0.44
CA GLN A 266 17.26 0.90 1.70
C GLN A 266 16.13 0.07 2.34
N TYR A 267 14.89 0.55 2.29
CA TYR A 267 13.73 -0.17 2.80
C TYR A 267 13.51 -1.50 2.08
N GLU A 268 13.56 -1.50 0.75
CA GLU A 268 13.40 -2.72 -0.05
C GLU A 268 14.45 -3.78 0.28
N THR A 269 15.63 -3.35 0.75
CA THR A 269 16.72 -4.24 1.18
C THR A 269 16.69 -4.62 2.67
N SER A 270 15.83 -4.00 3.50
CA SER A 270 15.79 -4.19 4.96
C SER A 270 14.37 -4.44 5.48
N PRO A 271 13.88 -5.70 5.48
CA PRO A 271 12.50 -6.05 5.80
C PRO A 271 12.08 -5.80 7.27
N SER A 272 13.01 -5.42 8.15
CA SER A 272 12.74 -5.10 9.56
C SER A 272 12.24 -3.68 9.82
N ILE A 273 12.34 -2.79 8.84
CA ILE A 273 11.92 -1.39 8.97
C ILE A 273 10.46 -1.29 8.53
N ASN A 274 9.61 -0.55 9.25
CA ASN A 274 8.23 -0.30 8.82
C ASN A 274 8.21 0.77 7.70
N HIS A 275 7.29 0.70 6.74
CA HIS A 275 7.22 1.65 5.61
C HIS A 275 7.07 3.11 6.08
N TYR A 276 6.40 3.34 7.22
CA TYR A 276 6.32 4.65 7.85
C TYR A 276 7.63 5.11 8.49
N ASP A 277 8.42 4.17 9.03
CA ASP A 277 9.74 4.48 9.56
C ASP A 277 10.71 4.81 8.42
N ALA A 278 10.51 4.26 7.21
CA ALA A 278 11.34 4.55 6.03
C ALA A 278 11.42 6.05 5.67
N TYR A 279 10.38 6.84 6.00
CA TYR A 279 10.39 8.30 5.81
C TYR A 279 11.28 9.04 6.81
N HIS A 280 11.57 8.41 7.96
CA HIS A 280 12.45 8.90 9.01
C HIS A 280 13.83 8.22 8.98
N VAL A 281 13.96 7.13 8.23
CA VAL A 281 15.15 6.28 8.25
C VAL A 281 16.30 7.02 7.58
N PHE A 282 17.25 7.35 8.42
CA PHE A 282 18.62 7.62 8.02
C PHE A 282 19.13 6.49 7.13
N LEU A 283 19.80 6.88 6.05
CA LEU A 283 20.46 5.91 5.20
C LEU A 283 21.64 5.31 5.97
N ILE A 284 21.57 4.01 6.29
CA ILE A 284 22.64 3.21 6.89
C ILE A 284 23.77 3.07 5.87
N ASP A 285 23.41 2.91 4.58
CA ASP A 285 24.39 2.91 3.51
C ASP A 285 24.94 4.33 3.28
N THR A 286 26.21 4.53 3.64
CA THR A 286 26.90 5.82 3.53
C THR A 286 27.03 6.32 2.08
N THR A 287 26.98 5.44 1.08
CA THR A 287 27.00 5.82 -0.34
C THR A 287 25.64 6.36 -0.74
N LEU A 288 24.56 5.62 -0.44
CA LEU A 288 23.20 6.10 -0.68
C LEU A 288 22.94 7.40 0.08
N GLN A 289 23.48 7.53 1.28
CA GLN A 289 23.37 8.75 2.08
C GLN A 289 23.98 9.97 1.39
N LYS A 290 25.21 9.86 0.85
CA LYS A 290 25.84 10.96 0.12
C LYS A 290 25.02 11.35 -1.10
N GLN A 291 24.46 10.37 -1.81
CA GLN A 291 23.60 10.63 -2.96
C GLN A 291 22.29 11.30 -2.54
N GLN A 292 21.68 10.86 -1.44
CA GLN A 292 20.46 11.46 -0.90
C GLN A 292 20.71 12.88 -0.39
N ALA A 293 21.85 13.17 0.23
CA ALA A 293 22.18 14.51 0.69
C ALA A 293 22.19 15.53 -0.46
N VAL A 294 22.64 15.12 -1.66
CA VAL A 294 22.55 15.97 -2.86
C VAL A 294 21.09 16.22 -3.26
N LEU A 295 20.27 15.16 -3.30
CA LEU A 295 18.84 15.29 -3.61
C LEU A 295 18.10 16.13 -2.57
N ASP A 296 18.40 15.97 -1.29
CA ASP A 296 17.78 16.74 -0.21
C ASP A 296 18.03 18.25 -0.37
N GLN A 297 19.22 18.65 -0.80
CA GLN A 297 19.52 20.06 -1.11
C GLN A 297 18.76 20.57 -2.34
N ILE A 298 18.58 19.72 -3.36
CA ILE A 298 17.78 20.05 -4.55
C ILE A 298 16.31 20.21 -4.15
N CYS A 299 15.73 19.24 -3.44
CA CYS A 299 14.37 19.29 -2.92
C CYS A 299 14.14 20.52 -2.06
N LEU A 300 15.07 20.84 -1.16
CA LEU A 300 14.97 22.02 -0.30
C LEU A 300 14.96 23.33 -1.11
N LYS A 301 15.83 23.46 -2.12
CA LYS A 301 15.83 24.62 -3.01
C LYS A 301 14.51 24.75 -3.77
N ARG A 302 14.02 23.65 -4.35
CA ARG A 302 12.75 23.61 -5.09
C ARG A 302 11.57 24.00 -4.20
N LEU A 303 11.50 23.42 -3.01
CA LEU A 303 10.46 23.73 -2.03
C LEU A 303 10.49 25.19 -1.58
N ARG A 304 11.67 25.79 -1.38
CA ARG A 304 11.76 27.24 -1.08
C ARG A 304 11.16 28.10 -2.18
N ASN A 305 11.51 27.80 -3.44
CA ASN A 305 10.96 28.53 -4.57
C ASN A 305 9.42 28.39 -4.61
N LEU A 306 8.92 27.20 -4.31
CA LEU A 306 7.48 26.94 -4.21
C LEU A 306 6.86 27.78 -3.09
N LEU A 307 7.38 27.70 -1.86
CA LEU A 307 6.90 28.46 -0.71
C LEU A 307 6.94 29.98 -0.95
N ASP A 308 8.00 30.48 -1.58
CA ASP A 308 8.14 31.90 -1.94
C ASP A 308 7.12 32.34 -3.01
N SER A 309 6.68 31.42 -3.86
CA SER A 309 5.77 31.73 -4.98
C SER A 309 4.28 31.60 -4.65
N VAL A 310 3.90 30.58 -3.87
CA VAL A 310 2.49 30.24 -3.61
C VAL A 310 2.16 30.08 -2.12
N GLY A 311 3.13 30.28 -1.22
CA GLY A 311 2.97 29.99 0.20
C GLY A 311 2.99 28.49 0.48
N TYR A 312 2.42 28.06 1.62
CA TYR A 312 2.31 26.64 1.91
C TYR A 312 1.33 25.98 0.92
N PRO A 313 1.71 24.88 0.26
CA PRO A 313 0.78 24.17 -0.60
C PRO A 313 -0.46 23.74 0.18
N SER A 314 -1.63 24.02 -0.36
CA SER A 314 -2.87 23.59 0.27
C SER A 314 -2.90 22.06 0.39
N VAL A 315 -3.58 21.57 1.43
CA VAL A 315 -3.64 20.14 1.77
C VAL A 315 -4.15 19.31 0.59
N GLU A 316 -5.03 19.89 -0.23
CA GLU A 316 -5.57 19.33 -1.45
C GLU A 316 -4.49 18.99 -2.49
N LEU A 317 -3.42 19.77 -2.53
CA LEU A 317 -2.27 19.57 -3.43
C LEU A 317 -1.32 18.50 -2.88
N VAL A 318 -1.00 18.57 -1.58
CA VAL A 318 -0.03 17.69 -0.92
C VAL A 318 -0.60 16.34 -0.49
N ALA A 319 -1.93 16.22 -0.35
CA ALA A 319 -2.60 14.95 -0.13
C ALA A 319 -2.07 14.21 1.13
N GLU A 320 -1.70 12.92 1.03
CA GLU A 320 -1.08 12.16 2.13
C GLU A 320 0.35 12.62 2.47
N ARG A 321 0.93 13.51 1.66
CA ARG A 321 2.27 14.08 1.83
C ARG A 321 2.18 15.48 2.43
N TYR A 322 1.14 15.74 3.22
CA TYR A 322 0.88 17.04 3.84
C TYR A 322 2.04 17.53 4.72
N ASP A 323 2.86 16.61 5.22
CA ASP A 323 4.06 16.87 6.00
C ASP A 323 5.34 16.97 5.15
N LEU A 324 5.28 16.76 3.83
CA LEU A 324 6.43 16.84 2.93
C LEU A 324 7.18 18.17 3.05
N PRO A 325 6.53 19.35 3.06
CA PRO A 325 7.25 20.60 3.21
C PRO A 325 8.10 20.62 4.49
N ILE A 326 7.53 20.20 5.62
CA ILE A 326 8.21 20.15 6.92
C ILE A 326 9.33 19.09 6.90
N ARG A 327 9.12 17.93 6.28
CA ARG A 327 10.12 16.85 6.19
C ARG A 327 11.33 17.24 5.35
N VAL A 328 11.14 17.90 4.22
CA VAL A 328 12.26 18.39 3.39
C VAL A 328 13.07 19.45 4.14
N PHE A 329 12.43 20.22 5.03
CA PHE A 329 13.12 21.18 5.89
C PHE A 329 13.97 20.55 7.00
N MET A 330 13.93 19.23 7.19
CA MET A 330 14.81 18.53 8.14
C MET A 330 16.31 18.76 7.85
N VAL A 331 16.68 19.00 6.60
CA VAL A 331 18.07 19.30 6.19
C VAL A 331 18.36 20.82 6.07
N ALA A 332 17.38 21.66 6.42
CA ALA A 332 17.50 23.11 6.34
C ALA A 332 18.24 23.69 7.56
N LYS A 333 18.84 24.87 7.37
CA LYS A 333 19.49 25.59 8.48
C LYS A 333 18.42 26.28 9.33
N PRO A 334 18.72 26.62 10.60
CA PRO A 334 17.79 27.37 11.46
C PRO A 334 17.26 28.66 10.82
N SER A 335 18.11 29.42 10.10
CA SER A 335 17.70 30.64 9.40
C SER A 335 16.65 30.40 8.32
N ASP A 336 16.64 29.21 7.71
CA ASP A 336 15.62 28.85 6.73
C ASP A 336 14.29 28.54 7.44
N TRP A 337 14.32 27.85 8.58
CA TRP A 337 13.14 27.64 9.41
C TRP A 337 12.54 28.95 9.88
N GLU A 338 13.35 29.87 10.40
CA GLU A 338 12.91 31.20 10.85
C GLU A 338 12.15 31.97 9.76
N LYS A 339 12.59 31.88 8.49
CA LYS A 339 11.93 32.54 7.36
C LYS A 339 10.50 32.05 7.12
N TYR A 340 10.24 30.74 7.29
CA TYR A 340 8.93 30.14 6.97
C TYR A 340 8.15 29.68 8.21
N MET A 341 8.65 29.96 9.43
CA MET A 341 8.09 29.45 10.67
C MET A 341 6.63 29.84 10.84
N ASP A 342 6.28 31.10 10.58
CA ASP A 342 4.89 31.58 10.71
C ASP A 342 3.93 30.82 9.80
N ILE A 343 4.36 30.55 8.56
CA ILE A 343 3.59 29.77 7.59
C ILE A 343 3.41 28.33 8.09
N PHE A 344 4.49 27.70 8.59
CA PHE A 344 4.41 26.34 9.11
C PHE A 344 3.56 26.22 10.37
N ILE A 345 3.65 27.17 11.30
CA ILE A 345 2.80 27.20 12.49
C ILE A 345 1.34 27.38 12.09
N ALA A 346 1.03 28.33 11.20
CA ALA A 346 -0.33 28.56 10.73
C ALA A 346 -0.96 27.29 10.16
N GLU A 347 -0.21 26.53 9.37
CA GLU A 347 -0.70 25.28 8.77
C GLU A 347 -0.75 24.12 9.76
N ALA A 348 0.29 23.95 10.58
CA ALA A 348 0.38 22.87 11.55
C ALA A 348 -0.66 22.94 12.68
N THR A 349 -1.24 24.13 12.90
CA THR A 349 -2.25 24.39 13.94
C THR A 349 -3.69 24.42 13.44
N ARG A 350 -3.92 24.21 12.13
CA ARG A 350 -5.26 24.03 11.56
C ARG A 350 -5.99 22.84 12.21
N GLU A 351 -7.27 22.99 12.47
CA GLU A 351 -8.09 21.96 13.14
C GLU A 351 -8.03 20.62 12.40
N GLU A 352 -8.16 20.67 11.07
CA GLU A 352 -8.09 19.51 10.19
C GLU A 352 -6.71 18.83 10.13
N MET A 353 -5.65 19.50 10.60
CA MET A 353 -4.29 18.96 10.68
C MET A 353 -3.97 18.33 12.04
N GLN A 354 -4.82 18.50 13.05
CA GLN A 354 -4.55 17.98 14.40
C GLN A 354 -4.49 16.45 14.44
N ASP A 355 -5.43 15.78 13.78
CA ASP A 355 -5.45 14.31 13.62
C ASP A 355 -4.19 13.77 12.94
N LEU A 356 -3.56 14.62 12.13
CA LEU A 356 -2.38 14.33 11.35
C LEU A 356 -1.06 14.63 12.09
N ARG A 357 -1.16 15.21 13.30
CA ARG A 357 -0.02 15.56 14.19
C ARG A 357 1.06 16.38 13.48
N LEU A 358 0.66 17.27 12.57
CA LEU A 358 1.58 18.10 11.81
C LEU A 358 2.39 19.03 12.73
N ASN A 359 1.79 19.50 13.81
CA ASN A 359 2.46 20.26 14.88
C ASN A 359 3.61 19.50 15.55
N TYR A 360 3.46 18.19 15.79
CA TYR A 360 4.55 17.35 16.30
C TYR A 360 5.68 17.23 15.29
N CYS A 361 5.34 17.03 14.02
CA CYS A 361 6.32 16.94 12.93
C CYS A 361 7.12 18.25 12.81
N LEU A 362 6.43 19.40 12.83
CA LEU A 362 7.05 20.73 12.84
C LEU A 362 8.03 20.90 13.99
N ALA A 363 7.58 20.66 15.22
CA ALA A 363 8.40 20.83 16.42
C ALA A 363 9.64 19.92 16.40
N GLU A 364 9.46 18.65 16.03
CA GLU A 364 10.53 17.65 15.91
C GLU A 364 11.60 18.08 14.91
N HIS A 365 11.21 18.45 13.69
CA HIS A 365 12.18 18.79 12.65
C HIS A 365 12.87 20.14 12.90
N TYR A 366 12.19 21.10 13.53
CA TYR A 366 12.82 22.37 13.90
C TYR A 366 13.83 22.20 15.04
N ASP A 367 13.45 21.51 16.13
CA ASP A 367 14.37 21.21 17.23
C ASP A 367 15.58 20.39 16.74
N HIS A 368 15.37 19.50 15.78
CA HIS A 368 16.45 18.75 15.14
C HIS A 368 17.44 19.67 14.39
N ALA A 369 16.93 20.62 13.59
CA ALA A 369 17.78 21.60 12.91
C ALA A 369 18.59 22.47 13.88
N LEU A 370 17.99 22.84 15.02
CA LEU A 370 18.67 23.55 16.10
C LEU A 370 19.76 22.71 16.75
N ALA A 371 19.45 21.45 17.10
CA ALA A 371 20.41 20.53 17.71
C ALA A 371 21.62 20.27 16.79
N LEU A 372 21.39 20.02 15.50
CA LEU A 372 22.47 19.85 14.50
C LEU A 372 23.34 21.11 14.35
N SER A 373 22.79 22.27 14.64
CA SER A 373 23.50 23.56 14.61
C SER A 373 24.14 23.91 15.95
N GLY A 374 24.11 23.00 16.94
CA GLY A 374 24.64 23.24 18.28
C GLY A 374 23.82 24.23 19.12
N GLN A 375 22.58 24.51 18.72
CA GLN A 375 21.68 25.42 19.41
C GLN A 375 20.77 24.66 20.39
N LYS A 376 20.15 25.41 21.30
CA LYS A 376 19.14 24.87 22.22
C LYS A 376 17.80 24.69 21.49
N GLN A 377 17.06 23.67 21.86
CA GLN A 377 15.70 23.38 21.36
C GLN A 377 14.70 24.44 21.83
N VAL A 378 13.59 24.55 21.09
CA VAL A 378 12.44 25.38 21.46
C VAL A 378 11.35 24.56 22.13
N TYR A 379 11.07 23.35 21.62
CA TYR A 379 9.93 22.52 22.03
C TYR A 379 10.33 21.26 22.82
N GLY A 380 11.62 20.94 22.91
CA GLY A 380 12.15 19.82 23.69
C GLY A 380 11.79 18.44 23.11
N THR A 381 11.71 18.33 21.78
CA THR A 381 11.24 17.11 21.09
C THR A 381 12.34 16.13 20.74
N VAL A 382 13.60 16.57 20.73
CA VAL A 382 14.79 15.78 20.44
C VAL A 382 15.48 15.35 21.73
N GLY A 383 15.78 14.07 21.81
CA GLY A 383 16.53 13.47 22.90
C GLY A 383 17.25 12.21 22.44
N TYR A 384 18.22 11.79 23.23
CA TYR A 384 19.06 10.63 22.95
C TYR A 384 19.08 9.73 24.19
N ASN A 385 19.16 8.42 23.98
CA ASN A 385 19.36 7.51 25.10
C ASN A 385 20.83 7.56 25.55
N ILE A 386 21.10 7.28 26.81
CA ILE A 386 22.46 7.01 27.31
C ILE A 386 22.36 5.73 28.12
N PRO A 387 23.28 4.76 27.96
CA PRO A 387 23.33 3.63 28.87
C PRO A 387 23.67 4.16 30.26
N GLU A 388 22.88 3.80 31.27
CA GLU A 388 23.18 4.20 32.63
C GLU A 388 24.43 3.46 33.11
N GLU A 389 25.39 4.18 33.73
CA GLU A 389 26.58 3.57 34.32
C GLU A 389 26.10 2.51 35.33
N ASN A 390 26.16 1.23 34.95
CA ASN A 390 25.78 0.02 35.69
C ASN A 390 24.39 -0.61 35.45
N HIS A 391 23.64 -0.25 34.40
CA HIS A 391 22.38 -0.94 34.09
C HIS A 391 22.23 -1.31 32.60
N ASP A 392 21.56 -2.45 32.33
CA ASP A 392 20.98 -2.81 31.02
C ASP A 392 19.82 -1.86 30.61
N GLN A 393 19.65 -0.75 31.33
CA GLN A 393 18.59 0.23 31.13
C GLN A 393 19.13 1.46 30.42
N TRP A 394 18.39 1.88 29.40
CA TRP A 394 18.65 3.08 28.64
C TRP A 394 17.86 4.24 29.25
N VAL A 395 18.54 5.33 29.59
CA VAL A 395 17.87 6.53 30.08
C VAL A 395 17.86 7.58 28.98
N MET A 396 16.68 8.04 28.61
CA MET A 396 16.53 9.14 27.65
C MET A 396 17.02 10.46 28.29
N ARG A 397 17.72 11.27 27.51
CA ARG A 397 18.15 12.63 27.84
C ARG A 397 17.66 13.55 26.75
N ILE A 398 17.01 14.64 27.13
CA ILE A 398 16.58 15.64 26.16
C ILE A 398 17.77 16.57 25.85
N TRP A 399 17.87 17.01 24.60
CA TRP A 399 18.82 18.05 24.24
C TRP A 399 18.46 19.37 24.96
N PRO A 400 19.43 20.24 25.30
CA PRO A 400 19.14 21.48 26.02
C PRO A 400 18.03 22.32 25.39
N VAL A 401 17.15 22.89 26.22
CA VAL A 401 16.02 23.73 25.77
C VAL A 401 16.25 25.19 26.17
N ILE A 402 15.79 26.14 25.35
CA ILE A 402 15.68 27.55 25.79
C ILE A 402 14.63 27.69 26.89
N ASN A 403 14.83 28.60 27.84
CA ASN A 403 13.86 29.00 28.88
C ASN A 403 12.97 27.83 29.36
N LYS A 404 13.56 26.91 30.11
CA LYS A 404 12.92 25.65 30.51
C LYS A 404 11.59 25.84 31.24
N ASP A 405 11.49 26.89 32.05
CA ASP A 405 10.27 27.19 32.83
C ASP A 405 9.06 27.56 31.95
N GLU A 406 9.30 27.93 30.69
CA GLU A 406 8.28 28.33 29.72
C GLU A 406 8.01 27.27 28.64
N ILE A 407 8.67 26.10 28.70
CA ILE A 407 8.56 25.09 27.63
C ILE A 407 7.12 24.60 27.45
N GLU A 408 6.41 24.31 28.53
CA GLU A 408 5.03 23.80 28.45
C GLU A 408 4.09 24.85 27.86
N GLN A 409 4.33 26.14 28.12
CA GLN A 409 3.57 27.22 27.49
C GLN A 409 3.79 27.25 25.97
N ARG A 410 5.04 27.11 25.50
CA ARG A 410 5.34 27.07 24.06
C ARG A 410 4.77 25.83 23.38
N ARG A 411 4.83 24.68 24.06
CA ARG A 411 4.26 23.41 23.58
C ARG A 411 2.74 23.51 23.45
N ALA A 412 2.07 24.00 24.49
CA ALA A 412 0.62 24.20 24.47
C ALA A 412 0.20 25.19 23.37
N ALA A 413 0.97 26.26 23.13
CA ALA A 413 0.69 27.21 22.06
C ALA A 413 0.76 26.58 20.65
N LEU A 414 1.53 25.50 20.48
CA LEU A 414 1.60 24.72 19.23
C LEU A 414 0.64 23.49 19.26
N GLY A 415 -0.16 23.32 20.31
CA GLY A 415 -1.06 22.18 20.48
C GLY A 415 -0.34 20.85 20.78
N LEU A 416 0.86 20.90 21.33
CA LEU A 416 1.59 19.72 21.80
C LEU A 416 1.19 19.37 23.24
N ASP A 417 1.20 18.08 23.55
CA ASP A 417 1.01 17.59 24.92
C ASP A 417 2.17 18.01 25.82
N GLU A 418 1.96 18.01 27.13
CA GLU A 418 3.04 18.29 28.09
C GLU A 418 4.21 17.30 27.94
N LEU A 419 5.43 17.73 28.27
CA LEU A 419 6.54 16.77 28.38
C LEU A 419 6.29 15.83 29.55
N THR A 420 5.80 14.63 29.26
CA THR A 420 5.63 13.56 30.25
C THR A 420 6.97 13.05 30.80
N PHE A 421 8.10 13.44 30.20
CA PHE A 421 9.43 12.99 30.57
C PHE A 421 10.28 14.12 31.15
N ARG A 422 10.58 14.06 32.45
CA ARG A 422 11.52 14.96 33.14
C ARG A 422 12.96 14.49 32.97
N GLY A 423 13.42 14.42 31.72
CA GLY A 423 14.81 14.08 31.41
C GLY A 423 15.79 15.03 32.10
N ILE A 424 16.93 14.51 32.52
CA ILE A 424 18.07 15.32 32.92
C ILE A 424 18.62 15.95 31.63
N GLU A 425 18.70 17.28 31.56
CA GLU A 425 19.35 17.95 30.44
C GLU A 425 20.83 17.58 30.42
N ALA A 426 21.33 17.21 29.25
CA ALA A 426 22.76 16.97 29.11
C ALA A 426 23.52 18.30 28.97
N PRO A 427 24.70 18.45 29.61
CA PRO A 427 25.53 19.62 29.43
C PRO A 427 25.95 19.78 27.95
N LEU A 428 25.72 20.95 27.37
CA LEU A 428 26.05 21.24 25.97
C LEU A 428 27.54 20.96 25.63
N GLU A 429 28.44 21.13 26.60
CA GLU A 429 29.86 20.85 26.43
C GLU A 429 30.18 19.35 26.38
N LYS A 430 29.45 18.52 27.14
CA LYS A 430 29.54 17.05 27.05
C LYS A 430 29.03 16.57 25.70
N ILE A 431 27.93 17.18 25.25
CA ILE A 431 27.36 16.95 23.92
C ILE A 431 28.34 17.34 22.81
N LYS A 432 29.01 18.50 22.88
CA LYS A 432 30.01 18.90 21.86
C LYS A 432 31.22 17.98 21.82
N GLN A 433 31.64 17.45 22.97
CA GLN A 433 32.70 16.45 23.08
C GLN A 433 32.27 15.10 22.48
N GLU A 434 31.02 14.69 22.73
CA GLU A 434 30.40 13.50 22.12
C GLU A 434 30.04 13.72 20.64
N ALA A 435 29.77 14.94 20.19
CA ALA A 435 29.46 15.29 18.79
C ALA A 435 30.71 15.38 17.90
N ASN A 436 31.90 15.14 18.45
CA ASN A 436 33.08 14.76 17.66
C ASN A 436 32.98 13.31 17.14
N ILE A 437 31.96 12.57 17.58
CA ILE A 437 31.42 11.40 16.91
C ILE A 437 30.61 11.90 15.69
N PRO A 438 30.72 11.30 14.50
CA PRO A 438 30.00 11.75 13.31
C PRO A 438 28.52 12.04 13.64
N PRO A 439 27.91 13.15 13.15
CA PRO A 439 26.51 13.52 13.43
C PRO A 439 25.50 12.36 13.24
N ILE A 440 25.88 11.38 12.43
CA ILE A 440 25.22 10.09 12.18
C ILE A 440 25.04 9.21 13.42
N GLU A 441 26.03 9.07 14.31
CA GLU A 441 25.89 8.15 15.46
C GLU A 441 25.03 8.79 16.55
N VAL A 442 25.09 10.12 16.68
CA VAL A 442 24.15 10.90 17.53
C VAL A 442 22.73 10.79 16.98
N MET A 443 22.54 10.83 15.65
CA MET A 443 21.24 10.67 14.99
C MET A 443 20.67 9.24 15.07
N LEU A 444 21.50 8.20 14.89
CA LEU A 444 21.10 6.80 15.10
C LEU A 444 20.59 6.58 16.55
N TYR A 445 21.21 7.27 17.52
CA TYR A 445 20.80 7.25 18.92
C TYR A 445 19.46 7.94 19.22
N ILE A 446 19.12 9.00 18.48
CA ILE A 446 17.89 9.79 18.65
C ILE A 446 16.66 9.08 18.06
N THR A 447 16.81 8.27 17.01
CA THR A 447 15.67 7.64 16.32
C THR A 447 15.46 6.16 16.66
N LEU A 448 16.52 5.38 16.92
CA LEU A 448 16.38 3.98 17.36
C LEU A 448 15.66 3.87 18.73
N SER A 449 15.84 4.87 19.59
CA SER A 449 15.16 4.99 20.88
C SER A 449 13.63 4.96 20.79
N ARG A 450 13.05 5.46 19.68
CA ARG A 450 11.59 5.49 19.45
C ARG A 450 11.02 4.12 19.04
N HIS A 451 11.79 3.32 18.30
CA HIS A 451 11.39 1.97 17.87
C HIS A 451 11.39 0.98 19.05
N PHE A 452 12.42 1.04 19.92
CA PHE A 452 12.48 0.21 21.14
C PHE A 452 11.45 0.64 22.21
N TRP A 453 11.11 1.93 22.29
CA TRP A 453 10.11 2.43 23.25
C TRP A 453 8.69 1.91 22.98
N ASN A 454 8.30 1.78 21.71
CA ASN A 454 6.97 1.26 21.36
C ASN A 454 6.84 -0.25 21.58
N GLN A 455 7.95 -1.00 21.58
CA GLN A 455 7.96 -2.44 21.87
C GLN A 455 7.99 -2.75 23.39
N GLY A 456 8.41 -1.80 24.23
CA GLY A 456 8.47 -1.97 25.69
C GLY A 456 7.16 -1.63 26.43
N ARG A 457 6.05 -1.38 25.73
CA ARG A 457 4.72 -1.06 26.29
C ARG A 457 3.68 -2.17 26.09
N GLU A 458 4.10 -3.37 25.70
CA GLU A 458 3.24 -4.57 25.71
C GLU A 458 3.39 -5.37 27.00
#